data_AF-A0A7S3E1L9-F1
#
_entry.id   AF-A0A7S3E1L9-F1
#
_cell.length_a   1.000
_cell.length_b   1.000
_cell.length_c   1.000
_cell.angle_alpha   90.00
_cell.angle_beta   90.00
_cell.angle_gamma   90.00
#
_symmetry.space_group_name_H-M   'P 1'
#
loop_
_entity.id
_entity.type
_entity.pdbx_description
1 polymer ?
#
loop_
_entity_poly.entity_id
_entity_poly.type
_entity_poly.pdbx_seq_one_letter_code
_entity_poly.pdbx_strand_id
1 'polypeptide(L)'
;EDLVLDDESEEAKKSSEEAAAEFKKLTEWMKETLGDKVERVVVSKRQTDSPCILVTSKGGWSANMEKIMRAQAMGDNRAMEYMRGKRILEINSGHPIIQSLKATCESASP
;
A
#
# COMPACT_ATOMS: atom_id res chain seq x y z
N GLU A 1 -12.85 18.35 -0.89
CA GLU A 1 -13.21 18.49 -2.30
C GLU A 1 -12.48 17.41 -3.06
N ASP A 2 -13.18 16.34 -3.45
CA ASP A 2 -12.61 15.30 -4.30
C ASP A 2 -12.60 15.81 -5.74
N LEU A 3 -11.47 16.36 -6.18
CA LEU A 3 -11.19 16.56 -7.60
C LEU A 3 -10.97 15.18 -8.22
N VAL A 4 -12.05 14.61 -8.75
CA VAL A 4 -11.99 13.47 -9.67
C VAL A 4 -11.45 14.00 -10.98
N LEU A 5 -10.15 13.81 -11.22
CA LEU A 5 -9.55 13.96 -12.54
C LEU A 5 -10.06 12.81 -13.40
N ASP A 6 -11.04 13.11 -14.24
CA ASP A 6 -11.71 12.23 -15.20
C ASP A 6 -10.80 11.86 -16.41
N ASP A 7 -9.50 11.70 -16.18
CA ASP A 7 -8.50 11.42 -17.22
C ASP A 7 -7.87 10.02 -17.04
N GLU A 8 -8.65 9.04 -16.59
CA GLU A 8 -8.27 7.63 -16.75
C GLU A 8 -8.53 7.20 -18.21
N SER A 9 -7.67 7.64 -19.13
CA SER A 9 -7.54 7.05 -20.48
C SER A 9 -7.53 5.52 -20.38
N GLU A 10 -8.18 4.81 -21.31
CA GLU A 10 -8.21 3.34 -21.34
C GLU A 10 -6.81 2.71 -21.22
N GLU A 11 -5.79 3.43 -21.70
CA GLU A 11 -4.39 3.05 -21.64
C GLU A 11 -3.83 3.00 -20.20
N ALA A 12 -4.24 3.92 -19.33
CA ALA A 12 -3.82 3.95 -17.93
C ALA A 12 -4.47 2.81 -17.12
N LYS A 13 -5.72 2.45 -17.43
CA LYS A 13 -6.39 1.29 -16.82
C LYS A 13 -5.74 -0.02 -17.25
N LYS A 14 -5.45 -0.16 -18.54
CA LYS A 14 -4.82 -1.36 -19.10
C LYS A 14 -3.41 -1.57 -18.55
N SER A 15 -2.61 -0.51 -18.49
CA SER A 15 -1.27 -0.55 -17.88
C SER A 15 -1.32 -0.90 -16.39
N SER A 16 -2.35 -0.46 -15.66
CA SER A 16 -2.54 -0.82 -14.25
C SER A 16 -2.91 -2.30 -14.06
N GLU A 17 -3.68 -2.90 -14.95
CA GLU A 17 -4.05 -4.32 -14.90
C GLU A 17 -2.87 -5.22 -15.27
N GLU A 18 -2.11 -4.85 -16.31
CA GLU A 18 -0.88 -5.54 -16.71
C GLU A 18 0.17 -5.49 -15.61
N ALA A 19 0.40 -4.32 -15.00
CA ALA A 19 1.31 -4.18 -13.87
C ALA A 19 0.82 -4.96 -12.64
N ALA A 20 -0.49 -5.00 -12.38
CA ALA A 20 -1.02 -5.81 -11.29
C ALA A 20 -0.79 -7.31 -11.51
N ALA A 21 -0.89 -7.79 -12.75
CA ALA A 21 -0.59 -9.18 -13.10
C ALA A 21 0.92 -9.48 -13.01
N GLU A 22 1.76 -8.59 -13.54
CA GLU A 22 3.22 -8.73 -13.55
C GLU A 22 3.81 -8.76 -12.14
N PHE A 23 3.30 -7.92 -11.24
CA PHE A 23 3.80 -7.82 -9.87
C PHE A 23 3.03 -8.70 -8.88
N LYS A 24 2.09 -9.53 -9.34
CA LYS A 24 1.24 -10.37 -8.47
C LYS A 24 2.04 -11.27 -7.53
N LYS A 25 3.07 -11.95 -8.05
CA LYS A 25 3.94 -12.82 -7.24
C LYS A 25 4.64 -12.04 -6.12
N LEU A 26 5.13 -10.85 -6.43
CA LEU A 26 5.80 -9.99 -5.45
C LEU A 26 4.80 -9.46 -4.41
N THR A 27 3.62 -9.01 -4.82
CA THR A 27 2.62 -8.47 -3.89
C THR A 27 2.09 -9.53 -2.93
N GLU A 28 1.90 -10.77 -3.41
CA GLU A 28 1.54 -11.93 -2.58
C GLU A 28 2.66 -12.26 -1.59
N TRP A 29 3.90 -12.40 -2.06
CA TRP A 29 5.06 -12.66 -1.19
C TRP A 29 5.26 -11.57 -0.12
N MET A 30 5.10 -10.29 -0.49
CA MET A 30 5.17 -9.18 0.46
C MET A 30 4.03 -9.23 1.47
N LYS A 31 2.81 -9.59 1.05
CA LYS A 31 1.66 -9.73 1.96
C LYS A 31 1.87 -10.89 2.94
N GLU A 32 2.38 -12.03 2.48
CA GLU A 32 2.72 -13.17 3.34
C GLU A 32 3.82 -12.80 4.34
N THR A 33 4.87 -12.13 3.88
CA THR A 33 6.00 -11.69 4.71
C THR A 33 5.59 -10.66 5.76
N LEU A 34 4.69 -9.74 5.42
CA LEU A 34 4.22 -8.67 6.31
C LEU A 34 3.06 -9.11 7.22
N GLY A 35 2.36 -10.20 6.89
CA GLY A 35 1.28 -10.76 7.70
C GLY A 35 0.22 -9.72 8.05
N ASP A 36 -0.09 -9.60 9.34
CA ASP A 36 -1.13 -8.71 9.86
C ASP A 36 -0.73 -7.23 9.94
N LYS A 37 0.53 -6.89 9.62
CA LYS A 37 1.00 -5.49 9.65
C LYS A 37 0.38 -4.64 8.55
N VAL A 38 -0.03 -5.27 7.45
CA VAL A 38 -0.70 -4.64 6.31
C VAL A 38 -1.97 -5.41 5.98
N GLU A 39 -3.02 -4.75 5.54
CA GLU A 39 -4.24 -5.42 5.06
C GLU A 39 -4.00 -6.06 3.69
N ARG A 40 -3.39 -5.32 2.77
CA ARG A 40 -3.05 -5.78 1.42
C ARG A 40 -1.89 -4.99 0.85
N VAL A 41 -1.24 -5.56 -0.15
CA VAL A 41 -0.19 -4.93 -0.96
C VAL A 41 -0.73 -4.77 -2.38
N VAL A 42 -0.61 -3.57 -2.95
CA VAL A 42 -1.14 -3.25 -4.30
C VAL A 42 -0.12 -2.43 -5.09
N VAL A 43 -0.21 -2.44 -6.42
CA VAL A 43 0.57 -1.53 -7.26
C VAL A 43 -0.02 -0.11 -7.15
N SER A 44 0.84 0.86 -6.92
CA SER A 44 0.48 2.27 -6.84
C SER A 44 0.07 2.81 -8.21
N LYS A 45 -1.09 3.48 -8.27
CA LYS A 45 -1.47 4.31 -9.42
C LYS A 45 -0.80 5.69 -9.39
N ARG A 46 -0.17 6.05 -8.27
CA ARG A 46 0.50 7.34 -8.08
C ARG A 46 1.90 7.26 -8.63
N GLN A 47 2.28 8.25 -9.44
CA GLN A 47 3.68 8.48 -9.76
C GLN A 47 4.35 9.17 -8.58
N THR A 48 5.34 8.50 -7.99
CA THR A 48 6.10 9.01 -6.85
C THR A 48 7.55 8.56 -7.02
N ASP A 49 8.51 9.28 -6.44
CA ASP A 49 9.92 8.84 -6.42
C ASP A 49 10.19 7.78 -5.35
N SER A 50 9.22 7.51 -4.47
CA SER A 50 9.38 6.52 -3.41
C SER A 50 9.13 5.10 -3.92
N PRO A 51 9.83 4.08 -3.38
CA PRO A 51 9.63 2.68 -3.75
C PRO A 51 8.27 2.15 -3.31
N CYS A 52 7.77 2.61 -2.17
CA CYS A 52 6.46 2.24 -1.66
C CYS A 52 5.92 3.31 -0.71
N ILE A 53 4.60 3.36 -0.56
CA ILE A 53 3.91 4.25 0.38
C ILE A 53 2.89 3.46 1.20
N LEU A 54 2.68 3.90 2.44
CA LEU A 54 1.69 3.30 3.34
C LEU A 54 0.45 4.18 3.41
N VAL A 55 -0.69 3.63 2.99
CA VAL A 55 -1.97 4.33 2.94
C VAL A 55 -2.92 3.75 3.98
N THR A 56 -3.72 4.61 4.60
CA THR A 56 -4.75 4.18 5.54
C THR A 56 -6.05 3.88 4.79
N SER A 57 -6.72 2.77 5.11
CA SER A 57 -8.04 2.46 4.58
C SER A 57 -9.05 3.57 4.88
N LYS A 58 -10.02 3.78 3.98
CA LYS A 58 -11.11 4.74 4.20
C LYS A 58 -11.82 4.42 5.53
N GLY A 59 -12.05 5.44 6.35
CA GLY A 59 -12.75 5.33 7.65
C GLY A 59 -11.86 5.07 8.87
N GLY A 60 -10.56 4.84 8.69
CA GLY A 60 -9.61 4.71 9.81
C GLY A 60 -8.88 6.02 10.15
N TRP A 61 -8.29 6.10 11.34
CA TRP A 61 -7.44 7.23 11.71
C TRP A 61 -6.21 7.33 10.82
N SER A 62 -6.01 8.53 10.26
CA SER A 62 -4.78 8.86 9.55
C SER A 62 -3.57 8.72 10.48
N ALA A 63 -2.37 8.57 9.91
CA ALA A 63 -1.15 8.46 10.71
C ALA A 63 -0.96 9.66 11.67
N ASN A 64 -1.34 10.87 11.23
CA ASN A 64 -1.28 12.06 12.07
C ASN A 64 -2.31 12.01 13.21
N MET A 65 -3.53 11.55 12.91
CA MET A 65 -4.58 11.39 13.91
C MET A 65 -4.21 10.32 14.94
N GLU A 66 -3.60 9.19 14.52
CA GLU A 66 -3.07 8.17 15.45
C GLU A 66 -2.04 8.79 16.41
N LYS A 67 -1.15 9.66 15.91
CA LYS A 67 -0.13 10.33 16.72
C LYS A 67 -0.74 11.27 17.76
N ILE A 68 -1.70 12.11 17.36
CA ILE A 68 -2.39 13.04 18.26
C ILE A 68 -3.20 12.29 19.32
N MET A 69 -3.97 11.29 18.90
CA MET A 69 -4.82 10.52 19.81
C MET A 69 -3.99 9.70 20.80
N ARG A 70 -2.88 9.10 20.37
CA ARG A 70 -1.95 8.42 21.28
C ARG A 70 -1.34 9.36 22.33
N ALA A 71 -1.11 10.62 21.96
CA ALA A 71 -0.60 11.64 22.88
C ALA A 71 -1.68 12.15 23.86
N GLN A 72 -2.95 12.10 23.47
CA GLN A 72 -4.09 12.55 24.29
C GLN A 72 -4.74 11.43 25.12
N ALA A 73 -4.66 10.17 24.68
CA ALA A 73 -5.31 9.03 25.32
C ALA A 73 -4.51 8.54 26.54
N MET A 74 -4.76 9.16 27.70
CA MET A 74 -4.40 8.61 29.00
C MET A 74 -5.39 7.50 29.38
N GLY A 75 -5.20 6.27 28.88
CA GLY A 75 -5.66 5.09 29.65
C GLY A 75 -6.48 4.00 28.97
N ASP A 76 -6.99 4.14 27.74
CA ASP A 76 -7.71 3.03 27.10
C ASP A 76 -7.23 2.73 25.67
N ASN A 77 -6.23 1.84 25.58
CA ASN A 77 -5.62 1.42 24.32
C ASN A 77 -6.53 0.53 23.45
N ARG A 78 -7.60 -0.05 24.00
CA ARG A 78 -8.46 -0.99 23.27
C ARG A 78 -9.32 -0.31 22.21
N ALA A 79 -9.86 0.87 22.50
CA ALA A 79 -10.60 1.66 21.51
C ALA A 79 -9.69 2.15 20.36
N MET A 80 -8.41 2.39 20.64
CA MET A 80 -7.44 2.80 19.63
C MET A 80 -7.11 1.68 18.63
N GLU A 81 -7.19 0.42 19.03
CA GLU A 81 -6.88 -0.71 18.15
C GLU A 81 -7.93 -0.91 17.05
N TYR A 82 -9.21 -0.73 17.38
CA TYR A 82 -10.32 -0.76 16.41
C TYR A 82 -10.31 0.45 15.46
N MET A 83 -9.84 1.60 15.93
CA MET A 83 -9.79 2.85 15.15
C MET A 83 -8.49 3.01 14.36
N ARG A 84 -7.49 2.15 14.62
CA ARG A 84 -6.25 2.05 13.85
C ARG A 84 -6.59 1.53 12.46
N GLY A 85 -6.81 2.46 11.54
CA GLY A 85 -7.16 2.13 10.17
C GLY A 85 -6.20 1.12 9.57
N LYS A 86 -6.75 0.10 8.92
CA LYS A 86 -5.99 -0.92 8.22
C LYS A 86 -5.02 -0.26 7.23
N ARG A 87 -3.79 -0.78 7.17
CA ARG A 87 -2.70 -0.19 6.39
C ARG A 87 -2.57 -0.92 5.06
N ILE A 88 -2.63 -0.19 3.96
CA ILE A 88 -2.43 -0.70 2.60
C ILE A 88 -1.03 -0.26 2.16
N LEU A 89 -0.20 -1.20 1.72
CA LEU A 89 1.10 -0.88 1.14
C LEU A 89 0.96 -0.76 -0.38
N GLU A 90 1.21 0.42 -0.92
CA GLU A 90 1.24 0.65 -2.36
C GLU A 90 2.69 0.62 -2.84
N ILE A 91 3.02 -0.24 -3.80
CA ILE A 91 4.37 -0.38 -4.38
C ILE A 91 4.48 0.36 -5.71
N ASN A 92 5.62 0.97 -5.97
CA ASN A 92 5.90 1.66 -7.21
C ASN A 92 6.60 0.71 -8.21
N SER A 93 5.88 0.25 -9.23
CA SER A 93 6.40 -0.66 -10.27
C SER A 93 7.55 -0.05 -11.09
N GLY A 94 7.63 1.28 -11.18
CA GLY A 94 8.70 1.99 -11.88
C GLY A 94 9.98 2.15 -11.07
N HIS A 95 9.97 1.86 -9.77
CA HIS A 95 11.14 2.11 -8.92
C HIS A 95 12.17 0.96 -9.02
N PRO A 96 13.48 1.24 -9.23
CA PRO A 96 14.51 0.21 -9.44
C PRO A 96 14.60 -0.85 -8.33
N ILE A 97 14.40 -0.44 -7.07
CA ILE A 97 14.36 -1.35 -5.92
C ILE A 97 13.22 -2.36 -6.04
N ILE A 98 12.02 -1.92 -6.46
CA ILE A 98 10.85 -2.79 -6.58
C ILE A 98 11.03 -3.77 -7.75
N GLN A 99 11.63 -3.31 -8.86
CA GLN A 99 11.99 -4.19 -9.98
C GLN A 99 13.03 -5.24 -9.59
N SER A 100 14.03 -4.85 -8.80
CA SER A 100 15.06 -5.78 -8.30
C SER A 100 14.48 -6.80 -7.33
N LEU A 101 13.56 -6.38 -6.45
CA LEU A 101 12.82 -7.28 -5.55
C LEU A 101 11.96 -8.26 -6.33
N LYS A 102 11.27 -7.81 -7.39
CA LYS A 102 10.50 -8.69 -8.28
C LYS A 102 11.40 -9.78 -8.88
N ALA A 103 12.52 -9.40 -9.51
CA ALA A 103 13.46 -10.34 -10.11
C ALA A 103 14.04 -11.34 -9.08
N THR A 104 14.30 -10.89 -7.85
CA THR A 104 14.76 -11.75 -6.76
C THR A 104 13.66 -12.72 -6.34
N CYS A 105 12.41 -12.26 -6.21
CA CYS A 105 11.26 -13.10 -5.86
C CYS A 105 10.92 -14.13 -6.96
N GLU A 106 11.21 -13.82 -8.21
CA GLU A 106 11.05 -14.72 -9.34
C GLU A 106 12.14 -15.79 -9.38
N SER A 107 13.40 -15.40 -9.16
CA SER A 107 14.57 -16.30 -9.15
C SER A 107 14.73 -17.12 -7.88
N ALA A 108 14.20 -16.65 -6.74
CA ALA A 108 14.24 -17.36 -5.46
C ALA A 108 13.13 -18.42 -5.29
N SER A 109 12.35 -18.72 -6.34
CA SER A 109 11.53 -19.92 -6.37
C SER A 109 12.45 -21.15 -6.49
N PRO A 110 12.41 -22.12 -5.55
CA PRO A 110 13.00 -23.44 -5.78
C PRO A 110 12.25 -24.22 -6.87
#